data_AF-T1D1J7-F1
#
_entry.id   AF-T1D1J7-F1
#
_cell.length_a   1.000
_cell.length_b   1.000
_cell.length_c   1.000
_cell.angle_alpha   90.00
_cell.angle_beta   90.00
_cell.angle_gamma   90.00
#
_symmetry.space_group_name_H-M   'P 1'
#
loop_
_entity.id
_entity.type
_entity.pdbx_description
1 polymer ?
#
loop_
_entity_poly.entity_id
_entity_poly.type
_entity_poly.pdbx_seq_one_letter_code
_entity_poly.pdbx_strand_id
1 'polypeptide(L)'
;VLTTIVKLCLKSLQEFVRLQTFNRSGFQQIQLDVQFLRNSVKDKVEDEAAVDFLLDEVIVAAAERCLDPIPLESPVLDRLVQAKLEKPRNN
;
A
#
# COMPACT_ATOMS: atom_id res chain seq x y z
N VAL A 1 -20.80 5.07 -2.47
CA VAL A 1 -19.98 6.30 -2.72
C VAL A 1 -18.55 6.16 -2.20
N LEU A 2 -18.34 5.79 -0.93
CA LEU A 2 -17.00 5.63 -0.34
C LEU A 2 -16.11 4.65 -1.12
N THR A 3 -16.61 3.45 -1.44
CA THR A 3 -15.91 2.46 -2.27
C THR A 3 -15.40 3.05 -3.58
N THR A 4 -16.22 3.84 -4.27
CA THR A 4 -15.86 4.49 -5.54
C THR A 4 -14.73 5.50 -5.35
N ILE A 5 -14.79 6.31 -4.29
CA ILE A 5 -13.75 7.29 -3.96
C ILE A 5 -12.42 6.58 -3.68
N VAL A 6 -12.44 5.53 -2.85
CA VAL A 6 -11.24 4.71 -2.55
C VAL A 6 -10.67 4.13 -3.85
N LYS A 7 -11.51 3.50 -4.69
CA LYS A 7 -11.07 2.92 -5.98
C LYS A 7 -10.50 3.97 -6.93
N LEU A 8 -10.95 5.22 -6.87
CA LEU A 8 -10.40 6.32 -7.67
C LEU A 8 -9.04 6.76 -7.12
N CYS A 9 -8.93 6.98 -5.80
CA CYS A 9 -7.67 7.34 -5.15
C CYS A 9 -6.58 6.30 -5.38
N LEU A 10 -6.90 5.00 -5.31
CA LEU A 10 -5.93 3.93 -5.54
C LEU A 10 -5.44 3.88 -6.99
N LYS A 11 -6.32 4.11 -7.97
CA LYS A 11 -5.91 4.22 -9.38
C LYS A 11 -5.00 5.42 -9.60
N SER A 12 -5.34 6.57 -9.01
CA SER A 12 -4.49 7.76 -9.08
C SER A 12 -3.13 7.56 -8.41
N LEU A 13 -3.09 6.84 -7.27
CA LEU A 13 -1.85 6.48 -6.59
C LEU A 13 -0.99 5.56 -7.45
N GLN A 14 -1.59 4.52 -8.05
CA GLN A 14 -0.90 3.62 -8.97
C GLN A 14 -0.26 4.39 -10.13
N GLU A 15 -1.01 5.30 -10.74
CA GLU A 15 -0.51 6.12 -11.84
C GLU A 15 0.61 7.07 -11.40
N PHE A 16 0.48 7.68 -10.23
CA PHE A 16 1.55 8.48 -9.64
C PHE A 16 2.83 7.66 -9.46
N VAL A 17 2.72 6.44 -8.91
CA VAL A 17 3.84 5.51 -8.70
C VAL A 17 4.52 5.15 -10.02
N ARG A 18 3.78 4.92 -11.11
CA ARG A 18 4.34 4.64 -12.45
C ARG A 18 5.27 5.74 -12.96
N LEU A 19 5.00 6.99 -12.59
CA LEU A 19 5.79 8.15 -12.99
C LEU A 19 7.07 8.36 -12.14
N GLN A 20 7.23 7.61 -11.05
CA GLN A 20 8.40 7.74 -10.18
C GLN A 20 9.50 6.73 -10.54
N THR A 21 10.68 6.89 -9.94
CA THR A 21 11.74 5.86 -9.90
C THR A 21 12.10 5.61 -8.44
N PHE A 22 12.16 4.34 -8.05
CA PHE A 22 12.43 3.95 -6.66
C PHE A 22 13.78 3.24 -6.54
N ASN A 23 14.41 3.41 -5.37
CA ASN A 23 15.41 2.47 -4.90
C ASN A 23 14.72 1.37 -4.06
N ARG A 24 15.50 0.40 -3.56
CA ARG A 24 14.98 -0.70 -2.73
C ARG A 24 14.14 -0.18 -1.55
N SER A 25 14.67 0.77 -0.78
CA SER A 25 13.99 1.30 0.41
C SER A 25 12.69 2.03 0.07
N GLY A 26 12.64 2.76 -1.04
CA GLY A 26 11.42 3.42 -1.53
C GLY A 26 10.33 2.41 -1.90
N PHE A 27 10.70 1.33 -2.60
CA PHE A 27 9.77 0.23 -2.91
C PHE A 27 9.25 -0.44 -1.63
N GLN A 28 10.14 -0.77 -0.70
CA GLN A 28 9.78 -1.39 0.58
C GLN A 28 8.87 -0.49 1.43
N GLN A 29 9.05 0.84 1.37
CA GLN A 29 8.17 1.79 2.03
C GLN A 29 6.76 1.80 1.40
N ILE A 30 6.66 1.73 0.05
CA ILE A 30 5.35 1.59 -0.61
C ILE A 30 4.65 0.30 -0.18
N GLN A 31 5.37 -0.83 -0.04
CA GLN A 31 4.79 -2.07 0.48
C GLN A 31 4.21 -1.88 1.89
N LEU A 32 4.96 -1.21 2.77
CA LEU A 32 4.52 -0.91 4.13
C LEU A 32 3.28 -0.01 4.15
N ASP A 33 3.28 1.06 3.37
CA ASP A 33 2.18 2.01 3.30
C ASP A 33 0.91 1.37 2.74
N VAL A 34 1.04 0.55 1.68
CA VAL A 34 -0.07 -0.20 1.08
C VAL A 34 -0.64 -1.21 2.06
N GLN A 35 0.20 -1.95 2.80
CA GLN A 35 -0.28 -2.93 3.78
C GLN A 35 -0.98 -2.25 4.96
N PHE A 36 -0.45 -1.12 5.44
CA PHE A 36 -1.12 -0.32 6.46
C PHE A 36 -2.47 0.22 5.96
N LEU A 37 -2.50 0.70 4.71
CA LEU A 37 -3.72 1.21 4.09
C LEU A 37 -4.77 0.10 3.95
N ARG A 38 -4.37 -1.11 3.52
CA ARG A 38 -5.25 -2.29 3.42
C ARG A 38 -5.99 -2.53 4.73
N ASN A 39 -5.27 -2.60 5.84
CA ASN A 39 -5.84 -2.80 7.17
C ASN A 39 -6.77 -1.64 7.60
N SER A 40 -6.52 -0.44 7.07
CA SER A 40 -7.26 0.77 7.43
C SER A 40 -8.53 0.97 6.61
N VAL A 41 -8.66 0.41 5.40
CA VAL A 41 -9.79 0.69 4.49
C VAL A 41 -10.66 -0.51 4.16
N LYS A 42 -10.14 -1.73 4.30
CA LYS A 42 -10.83 -2.95 3.84
C LYS A 42 -12.20 -3.14 4.48
N ASP A 43 -12.30 -2.97 5.79
CA ASP A 43 -13.55 -3.08 6.55
C ASP A 43 -14.55 -1.91 6.32
N LYS A 44 -14.19 -0.91 5.50
CA LYS A 44 -14.97 0.32 5.27
C LYS A 44 -15.56 0.40 3.86
N VAL A 45 -15.30 -0.60 3.01
CA VAL A 45 -15.72 -0.61 1.60
C VAL A 45 -16.59 -1.82 1.31
N GLU A 46 -17.48 -1.69 0.33
CA GLU A 46 -18.39 -2.78 -0.07
C GLU A 46 -17.70 -3.84 -0.96
N ASP A 47 -16.71 -3.43 -1.75
CA ASP A 47 -16.01 -4.26 -2.74
C ASP A 47 -14.55 -4.46 -2.31
N GLU A 48 -14.36 -5.23 -1.24
CA GLU A 48 -13.05 -5.50 -0.64
C GLU A 48 -12.09 -6.14 -1.64
N ALA A 49 -12.58 -7.06 -2.47
CA ALA A 49 -11.76 -7.77 -3.46
C ALA A 49 -11.17 -6.81 -4.50
N ALA A 50 -11.97 -5.86 -5.02
CA ALA A 50 -11.42 -4.88 -5.95
C ALA A 50 -10.47 -3.88 -5.28
N VAL A 51 -10.67 -3.56 -4.01
CA VAL A 51 -9.73 -2.71 -3.26
C VAL A 51 -8.42 -3.46 -3.00
N ASP A 52 -8.49 -4.73 -2.60
CA ASP A 52 -7.32 -5.58 -2.42
C ASP A 52 -6.51 -5.71 -3.72
N PHE A 53 -7.19 -5.94 -4.84
CA PHE A 53 -6.57 -5.97 -6.17
C PHE A 53 -5.88 -4.65 -6.53
N LEU A 54 -6.53 -3.50 -6.31
CA LEU A 54 -5.94 -2.20 -6.63
C LEU A 54 -4.74 -1.86 -5.74
N LEU A 55 -4.73 -2.34 -4.49
CA LEU A 55 -3.58 -2.19 -3.58
C LEU A 55 -2.39 -3.04 -4.06
N ASP A 56 -2.63 -4.28 -4.51
CA ASP A 56 -1.59 -5.14 -5.09
C ASP A 56 -0.99 -4.50 -6.35
N GLU A 57 -1.84 -3.92 -7.19
CA GLU A 57 -1.46 -3.21 -8.41
C GLU A 57 -0.54 -1.98 -8.15
N VAL A 58 -0.69 -1.31 -7.00
CA VAL A 58 0.24 -0.25 -6.57
C VAL A 58 1.62 -0.82 -6.24
N ILE A 59 1.67 -1.97 -5.56
CA ILE A 59 2.93 -2.66 -5.22
C ILE A 59 3.63 -3.14 -6.50
N VAL A 60 2.89 -3.75 -7.43
CA VAL A 60 3.42 -4.19 -8.73
C VAL A 60 4.01 -3.01 -9.49
N ALA A 61 3.27 -1.90 -9.61
CA ALA A 61 3.76 -0.69 -10.26
C ALA A 61 5.04 -0.15 -9.59
N ALA A 62 5.13 -0.20 -8.25
CA ALA A 62 6.32 0.25 -7.54
C ALA A 62 7.52 -0.67 -7.78
N ALA A 63 7.31 -1.99 -7.86
CA ALA A 63 8.36 -2.97 -8.17
C ALA A 63 8.91 -2.77 -9.59
N GLU A 64 8.03 -2.57 -10.58
CA GLU A 64 8.41 -2.29 -11.98
C GLU A 64 9.22 -0.98 -12.13
N ARG A 65 9.02 -0.04 -11.21
CA ARG A 65 9.72 1.24 -11.18
C ARG A 65 10.90 1.29 -10.21
N CYS A 66 11.24 0.17 -9.58
CA CYS A 66 12.36 0.06 -8.66
C CYS A 66 13.63 -0.43 -9.36
N LEU A 67 14.77 0.18 -9.05
CA LEU A 67 16.08 -0.24 -9.58
C LEU A 67 16.56 -1.57 -8.98
N ASP A 68 16.01 -1.98 -7.84
CA ASP A 68 16.39 -3.17 -7.08
C ASP A 68 15.18 -3.67 -6.25
N PRO A 69 14.21 -4.34 -6.89
CA PRO A 69 12.91 -4.68 -6.30
C PRO A 69 13.01 -5.90 -5.37
N ILE A 70 13.65 -5.73 -4.22
CA ILE A 70 13.68 -6.75 -3.18
C ILE A 70 12.62 -6.45 -2.11
N PRO A 71 11.56 -7.27 -2.02
CA PRO A 71 10.45 -7.00 -1.12
C PRO A 71 10.86 -7.19 0.34
N LEU A 72 10.14 -6.53 1.24
CA LEU A 72 10.15 -6.90 2.65
C LEU A 72 9.55 -8.30 2.82
N GLU A 73 10.16 -9.10 3.68
CA GLU A 73 9.57 -10.37 4.09
C GLU A 73 8.27 -10.12 4.86
N SER A 74 7.25 -10.95 4.64
CA SER A 74 5.93 -10.81 5.30
C SER A 74 6.05 -10.64 6.82
N PRO A 75 6.86 -11.42 7.56
CA PRO A 75 6.97 -11.25 9.01
C PRO A 75 7.54 -9.89 9.43
N VAL A 76 8.43 -9.30 8.63
CA VAL A 76 8.98 -7.96 8.90
C VAL A 76 7.92 -6.90 8.62
N LEU A 77 7.22 -7.03 7.50
CA LEU A 77 6.13 -6.14 7.11
C LEU A 77 5.03 -6.13 8.19
N ASP A 78 4.56 -7.30 8.60
CA ASP A 78 3.52 -7.46 9.61
C ASP A 78 3.94 -6.83 10.95
N ARG A 79 5.18 -7.06 11.40
CA ARG A 79 5.72 -6.44 12.63
C ARG A 79 5.73 -4.92 12.55
N LEU A 80 6.15 -4.34 11.42
CA LEU A 80 6.19 -2.89 11.23
C LEU A 80 4.79 -2.28 11.23
N VAL A 81 3.83 -2.93 10.59
CA VAL A 81 2.42 -2.49 10.57
C VAL A 81 1.82 -2.54 11.97
N GLN A 82 2.01 -3.64 12.71
CA GLN A 82 1.50 -3.76 14.08
C GLN A 82 2.10 -2.68 14.99
N ALA A 83 3.42 -2.45 14.92
CA ALA A 83 4.07 -1.40 15.69
C ALA A 83 3.51 0.00 15.40
N LYS A 84 3.02 0.27 14.18
CA LYS A 84 2.34 1.52 13.83
C LYS A 84 0.92 1.60 14.39
N LEU A 85 0.18 0.48 14.42
CA LEU A 85 -1.19 0.41 14.92
C LEU A 85 -1.25 0.50 16.46
N GLU A 86 -0.28 -0.09 17.15
CA GLU A 86 -0.18 -0.10 18.62
C GLU A 86 0.25 1.24 19.22
N LYS A 87 0.87 2.12 18.42
CA LYS A 87 1.30 3.44 18.90
C LYS A 87 0.05 4.28 19.24
N PRO A 88 -0.20 4.63 20.50
CA PRO A 88 -1.36 5.43 20.86
C PRO A 88 -1.31 6.75 20.08
N ARG A 89 -2.44 7.13 19.46
CA ARG A 89 -2.62 8.49 18.95
C ARG A 89 -2.59 9.41 20.18
N ASN A 90 -1.42 9.91 20.52
CA ASN A 90 -1.30 11.07 21.39
C ASN A 90 -1.89 12.24 20.58
N ASN A 91 -3.20 12.44 20.72
CA ASN A 91 -3.90 13.65 20.30
C ASN A 91 -3.66 14.76 21.32
#